data_AF-A0A944C846-F1
#
_entry.id   AF-A0A944C846-F1
#
_cell.length_a   1.000
_cell.length_b   1.000
_cell.length_c   1.000
_cell.angle_alpha   90.00
_cell.angle_beta   90.00
_cell.angle_gamma   90.00
#
_symmetry.space_group_name_H-M   'P 1'
#
loop_
_entity.id
_entity.type
_entity.pdbx_description
1 polymer ?
#
loop_
_entity_poly.entity_id
_entity_poly.type
_entity_poly.pdbx_seq_one_letter_code
_entity_poly.pdbx_strand_id
1 'polypeptide(L)'
;MRKRIIASLLLCTALAAGVLLGGCSGNGGPGKASEDARITVYLWENVLFKDFEDYVEEQCPDVDVEFIAGNNNVFIYDYLEKNGALPDIITTRRFAAADAKELSPYLMDFSTTDVVSTYYPYALQYYTSANGEVQWLPVCGIPETLVLNKSLLDTYKIAVPENYEEFSAMCRELKKHGIAPYSHDLSADYSAHSLLQGSALDQFASIEGIEWRAQAEAAEGETPFDDELWTRIFTEADTFIKDTGLKAD
;
A
#
# COMPACT_ATOMS: atom_id res chain seq x y z
N MET A 1 -22.12 -6.00 -14.21
CA MET A 1 -21.71 -4.68 -13.68
C MET A 1 -20.19 -4.64 -13.63
N ARG A 2 -19.57 -3.97 -14.61
CA ARG A 2 -18.12 -3.77 -14.68
C ARG A 2 -17.73 -2.72 -13.62
N LYS A 3 -17.04 -3.15 -12.58
CA LYS A 3 -16.44 -2.27 -11.56
C LYS A 3 -14.96 -2.61 -11.44
N ARG A 4 -14.13 -2.08 -12.36
CA ARG A 4 -12.65 -2.17 -12.32
C ARG A 4 -11.94 -0.92 -12.86
N ILE A 5 -12.63 0.21 -13.00
CA ILE A 5 -12.18 1.37 -13.82
C ILE A 5 -11.40 2.44 -13.02
N ILE A 6 -11.28 2.33 -11.70
CA ILE A 6 -10.80 3.46 -10.88
C ILE A 6 -9.26 3.55 -10.85
N ALA A 7 -8.54 2.43 -10.73
CA ALA A 7 -7.07 2.43 -10.74
C ALA A 7 -6.47 2.78 -12.11
N SER A 8 -7.24 2.60 -13.18
CA SER A 8 -6.75 2.58 -14.56
C SER A 8 -6.89 3.94 -15.27
N LEU A 9 -7.74 4.84 -14.79
CA LEU A 9 -7.80 6.25 -15.23
C LEU A 9 -6.63 7.09 -14.73
N LEU A 10 -6.12 6.76 -13.53
CA LEU A 10 -5.09 7.53 -12.82
C LEU A 10 -3.72 7.48 -13.49
N LEU A 11 -3.37 6.32 -14.05
CA LEU A 11 -2.12 6.18 -14.80
C LEU A 11 -2.21 6.80 -16.20
N CYS A 12 -3.37 6.79 -16.84
CA CYS A 12 -3.58 7.49 -18.11
C CYS A 12 -3.46 9.01 -17.92
N THR A 13 -3.93 9.55 -16.79
CA THR A 13 -3.69 10.95 -16.41
C THR A 13 -2.22 11.24 -16.08
N ALA A 14 -1.50 10.30 -15.47
CA ALA A 14 -0.06 10.44 -15.21
C ALA A 14 0.79 10.36 -16.50
N LEU A 15 0.46 9.45 -17.41
CA LEU A 15 1.05 9.33 -18.74
C LEU A 15 0.76 10.58 -19.59
N ALA A 16 -0.49 11.08 -19.57
CA ALA A 16 -0.85 12.32 -20.26
C ALA A 16 -0.12 13.55 -19.69
N ALA A 17 0.14 13.59 -18.38
CA ALA A 17 0.96 14.63 -17.75
C ALA A 17 2.44 14.51 -18.12
N GLY A 18 2.99 13.29 -18.23
CA GLY A 18 4.37 13.03 -18.69
C GLY A 18 4.60 13.46 -20.14
N VAL A 19 3.65 13.18 -21.04
CA VAL A 19 3.69 13.63 -22.45
C VAL A 19 3.68 15.15 -22.58
N LEU A 20 3.07 15.88 -21.62
CA LEU A 20 3.05 17.34 -21.64
C LEU A 20 4.34 18.01 -21.15
N LEU A 21 5.26 17.27 -20.49
CA LEU A 21 6.36 17.86 -19.72
C LEU A 21 7.78 17.36 -20.07
N GLY A 22 7.93 16.56 -21.13
CA GLY A 22 9.23 16.08 -21.66
C GLY A 22 10.14 17.17 -22.26
N GLY A 23 10.28 18.33 -21.61
CA GLY A 23 11.15 19.41 -22.05
C GLY A 23 11.36 20.48 -20.99
N CYS A 24 12.26 20.23 -20.03
CA CYS A 24 12.91 21.29 -19.24
C CYS A 24 14.32 20.88 -18.78
N SER A 25 15.26 20.85 -19.73
CA SER A 25 16.66 21.18 -19.46
C SER A 25 17.04 22.35 -20.37
N GLY A 26 17.16 23.55 -19.79
CA GLY A 26 17.81 24.70 -20.42
C GLY A 26 16.95 25.62 -21.30
N ASN A 27 16.35 26.63 -20.66
CA ASN A 27 16.18 28.00 -21.17
C ASN A 27 15.31 28.23 -22.44
N GLY A 28 13.98 28.35 -22.26
CA GLY A 28 13.13 29.19 -23.13
C GLY A 28 11.78 28.61 -23.56
N GLY A 29 10.69 29.07 -22.93
CA GLY A 29 9.30 28.97 -23.43
C GLY A 29 8.66 27.57 -23.42
N PRO A 30 7.33 27.46 -23.57
CA PRO A 30 6.63 26.18 -23.56
C PRO A 30 6.98 25.39 -24.83
N GLY A 31 7.92 24.47 -24.71
CA GLY A 31 8.35 23.58 -25.77
C GLY A 31 7.31 22.50 -26.03
N LYS A 32 6.94 22.31 -27.29
CA LYS A 32 6.17 21.14 -27.73
C LYS A 32 6.98 19.87 -27.43
N ALA A 33 6.35 18.88 -26.83
CA ALA A 33 6.88 17.53 -26.74
C ALA A 33 7.18 17.00 -28.15
N SER A 34 8.35 16.37 -28.29
CA SER A 34 8.79 15.72 -29.52
C SER A 34 7.90 14.49 -29.80
N GLU A 35 7.46 14.31 -31.05
CA GLU A 35 6.69 13.14 -31.53
C GLU A 35 7.42 11.78 -31.35
N ASP A 36 8.70 11.77 -30.93
CA ASP A 36 9.56 10.58 -30.78
C ASP A 36 9.99 10.29 -29.31
N ALA A 37 9.38 10.91 -28.30
CA ALA A 37 9.78 10.68 -26.91
C ALA A 37 9.15 9.40 -26.34
N ARG A 38 9.94 8.34 -26.23
CA ARG A 38 9.59 7.11 -25.51
C ARG A 38 9.53 7.36 -24.00
N ILE A 39 8.45 6.91 -23.36
CA ILE A 39 8.27 6.94 -21.90
C ILE A 39 8.65 5.59 -21.30
N THR A 40 9.46 5.58 -20.26
CA THR A 40 9.86 4.37 -19.53
C THR A 40 9.05 4.18 -18.26
N VAL A 41 8.50 2.98 -18.06
CA VAL A 41 7.65 2.64 -16.91
C VAL A 41 8.22 1.42 -16.20
N TYR A 42 8.71 1.60 -14.97
CA TYR A 42 9.20 0.48 -14.17
C TYR A 42 8.06 -0.16 -13.38
N LEU A 43 7.89 -1.47 -13.54
CA LEU A 43 6.86 -2.26 -12.88
C LEU A 43 7.47 -3.10 -11.74
N TRP A 44 6.90 -3.01 -10.54
CA TRP A 44 7.39 -3.75 -9.37
C TRP A 44 7.25 -5.28 -9.47
N GLU A 45 6.48 -5.79 -10.45
CA GLU A 45 6.23 -7.22 -10.64
C GLU A 45 5.89 -7.58 -12.10
N ASN A 46 6.49 -8.66 -12.60
CA ASN A 46 6.34 -9.11 -13.99
C ASN A 46 4.91 -9.53 -14.37
N VAL A 47 4.07 -9.90 -13.40
CA VAL A 47 2.68 -10.28 -13.69
C VAL A 47 1.84 -9.09 -14.18
N LEU A 48 2.26 -7.86 -13.87
CA LEU A 48 1.55 -6.65 -14.25
C LEU A 48 1.55 -6.42 -15.76
N PHE A 49 2.65 -6.79 -16.45
CA PHE A 49 2.80 -6.64 -17.90
C PHE A 49 1.60 -7.21 -18.67
N LYS A 50 1.14 -8.40 -18.26
CA LYS A 50 0.13 -9.17 -18.99
C LYS A 50 -1.16 -8.41 -19.26
N ASP A 51 -1.64 -7.62 -18.30
CA ASP A 51 -2.91 -6.90 -18.42
C ASP A 51 -2.72 -5.39 -18.53
N PHE A 52 -1.54 -4.87 -18.16
CA PHE A 52 -1.28 -3.44 -18.04
C PHE A 52 -0.74 -2.82 -19.33
N GLU A 53 0.10 -3.55 -20.06
CA GLU A 53 0.68 -3.10 -21.33
C GLU A 53 -0.44 -2.88 -22.36
N ASP A 54 -1.24 -3.92 -22.64
CA ASP A 54 -2.41 -3.84 -23.54
C ASP A 54 -3.36 -2.69 -23.17
N TYR A 55 -3.57 -2.46 -21.88
CA TYR A 55 -4.46 -1.39 -21.42
C TYR A 55 -3.88 0.00 -21.70
N VAL A 56 -2.59 0.22 -21.44
CA VAL A 56 -1.93 1.50 -21.70
C VAL A 56 -1.90 1.79 -23.20
N GLU A 57 -1.60 0.80 -24.03
CA GLU A 57 -1.66 0.94 -25.50
C GLU A 57 -3.05 1.30 -26.00
N GLU A 58 -4.12 0.71 -25.43
CA GLU A 58 -5.51 1.05 -25.79
C GLU A 58 -5.88 2.49 -25.41
N GLN A 59 -5.44 2.96 -24.23
CA GLN A 59 -5.79 4.30 -23.73
C GLN A 59 -4.90 5.41 -24.29
N CYS A 60 -3.66 5.09 -24.66
CA CYS A 60 -2.63 6.03 -25.11
C CYS A 60 -1.93 5.50 -26.38
N PRO A 61 -2.68 5.29 -27.49
CA PRO A 61 -2.14 4.63 -28.70
C PRO A 61 -1.05 5.44 -29.41
N ASP A 62 -0.97 6.73 -29.14
CA ASP A 62 0.00 7.65 -29.75
C ASP A 62 1.27 7.84 -28.88
N VAL A 63 1.41 7.08 -27.78
CA VAL A 63 2.55 7.19 -26.84
C VAL A 63 3.40 5.93 -26.93
N ASP A 64 4.69 6.07 -27.25
CA ASP A 64 5.66 4.96 -27.17
C ASP A 64 6.02 4.71 -25.70
N VAL A 65 5.66 3.54 -25.16
CA VAL A 65 5.91 3.18 -23.76
C VAL A 65 6.80 1.94 -23.70
N GLU A 66 7.92 2.05 -23.00
CA GLU A 66 8.80 0.92 -22.68
C GLU A 66 8.62 0.51 -21.21
N PHE A 67 8.12 -0.71 -21.00
CA PHE A 67 7.96 -1.28 -19.67
C PHE A 67 9.25 -1.97 -19.21
N ILE A 68 9.76 -1.57 -18.05
CA ILE A 68 10.96 -2.12 -17.43
C ILE A 68 10.55 -3.14 -16.37
N ALA A 69 11.01 -4.38 -16.55
CA ALA A 69 10.75 -5.48 -15.63
C ALA A 69 11.55 -5.29 -14.34
N GLY A 70 10.84 -5.22 -13.23
CA GLY A 70 11.40 -4.85 -11.94
C GLY A 70 11.08 -5.82 -10.82
N ASN A 71 11.46 -5.38 -9.63
CA ASN A 71 11.09 -5.97 -8.36
C ASN A 71 10.57 -4.88 -7.40
N ASN A 72 9.93 -5.32 -6.32
CA ASN A 72 9.38 -4.44 -5.29
C ASN A 72 10.47 -3.98 -4.30
N ASN A 73 11.33 -3.05 -4.72
CA ASN A 73 12.38 -2.47 -3.90
C ASN A 73 12.59 -0.98 -4.23
N VAL A 74 12.31 -0.08 -3.30
CA VAL A 74 12.45 1.37 -3.51
C VAL A 74 13.92 1.79 -3.65
N PHE A 75 14.85 1.11 -2.98
CA PHE A 75 16.30 1.42 -3.03
C PHE A 75 16.92 1.21 -4.42
N ILE A 76 16.26 0.48 -5.32
CA ILE A 76 16.75 0.33 -6.70
C ILE A 76 16.72 1.67 -7.44
N TYR A 77 15.79 2.56 -7.10
CA TYR A 77 15.63 3.84 -7.78
C TYR A 77 16.79 4.79 -7.48
N ASP A 78 17.34 4.79 -6.28
CA ASP A 78 18.56 5.54 -5.97
C ASP A 78 19.75 5.06 -6.81
N TYR A 79 19.84 3.76 -7.05
CA TYR A 79 20.89 3.20 -7.92
C TYR A 79 20.67 3.61 -9.38
N LEU A 80 19.43 3.55 -9.87
CA LEU A 80 19.08 3.93 -11.23
C LEU A 80 19.32 5.42 -11.48
N GLU A 81 18.94 6.29 -10.54
CA GLU A 81 19.25 7.72 -10.59
C GLU A 81 20.75 7.96 -10.72
N LYS A 82 21.56 7.33 -9.85
CA LYS A 82 23.02 7.59 -9.79
C LYS A 82 23.73 7.24 -11.09
N ASN A 83 23.11 6.41 -11.91
CA ASN A 83 23.63 5.97 -13.20
C ASN A 83 22.89 6.62 -14.39
N GLY A 84 22.04 7.63 -14.15
CA GLY A 84 21.29 8.34 -15.19
C GLY A 84 20.25 7.48 -15.89
N ALA A 85 19.71 6.47 -15.19
CA ALA A 85 18.79 5.46 -15.71
C ALA A 85 17.47 5.40 -14.91
N LEU A 86 17.14 6.45 -14.16
CA LEU A 86 15.86 6.53 -13.45
C LEU A 86 14.70 6.56 -14.48
N PRO A 87 13.71 5.65 -14.38
CA PRO A 87 12.56 5.63 -15.28
C PRO A 87 11.68 6.88 -15.13
N ASP A 88 10.95 7.23 -16.20
CA ASP A 88 10.02 8.36 -16.19
C ASP A 88 8.85 8.13 -15.22
N ILE A 89 8.38 6.87 -15.12
CA ILE A 89 7.36 6.45 -14.16
C ILE A 89 7.91 5.29 -13.34
N ILE A 90 7.97 5.49 -12.03
CA ILE A 90 8.32 4.44 -11.06
C ILE A 90 7.09 3.97 -10.30
N THR A 91 7.08 2.70 -9.91
CA THR A 91 5.96 2.11 -9.19
C THR A 91 6.44 1.28 -8.00
N THR A 92 5.66 1.21 -6.93
CA THR A 92 5.99 0.40 -5.74
C THR A 92 4.73 -0.23 -5.15
N ARG A 93 4.84 -1.46 -4.66
CA ARG A 93 3.73 -2.16 -3.98
C ARG A 93 3.74 -1.89 -2.48
N ARG A 94 4.93 -1.81 -1.88
CA ARG A 94 5.11 -1.55 -0.45
C ARG A 94 5.76 -0.18 -0.30
N PHE A 95 4.92 0.84 -0.18
CA PHE A 95 5.38 2.20 0.03
C PHE A 95 5.70 2.43 1.51
N ALA A 96 6.86 3.02 1.77
CA ALA A 96 7.22 3.59 3.05
C ALA A 96 7.76 5.00 2.80
N ALA A 97 7.21 6.01 3.47
CA ALA A 97 7.61 7.40 3.27
C ALA A 97 9.10 7.61 3.64
N ALA A 98 9.59 6.92 4.66
CA ALA A 98 10.99 6.95 5.07
C ALA A 98 11.93 6.43 3.96
N ASP A 99 11.60 5.27 3.36
CA ASP A 99 12.42 4.68 2.29
C ASP A 99 12.39 5.51 1.00
N ALA A 100 11.29 6.21 0.74
CA ALA A 100 11.12 7.03 -0.46
C ALA A 100 11.66 8.47 -0.32
N LYS A 101 12.13 8.87 0.88
CA LYS A 101 12.52 10.26 1.19
C LYS A 101 13.63 10.77 0.27
N GLU A 102 14.65 9.95 0.00
CA GLU A 102 15.81 10.31 -0.83
C GLU A 102 15.44 10.50 -2.31
N LEU A 103 14.31 9.95 -2.75
CA LEU A 103 13.82 10.12 -4.12
C LEU A 103 13.11 11.46 -4.34
N SER A 104 12.65 12.12 -3.27
CA SER A 104 11.85 13.35 -3.34
C SER A 104 12.41 14.42 -4.29
N PRO A 105 13.73 14.72 -4.33
CA PRO A 105 14.26 15.72 -5.27
C PRO A 105 14.05 15.39 -6.76
N TYR A 106 13.78 14.13 -7.09
CA TYR A 106 13.65 13.63 -8.47
C TYR A 106 12.20 13.41 -8.89
N LEU A 107 11.24 13.56 -7.98
CA LEU A 107 9.83 13.26 -8.23
C LEU A 107 9.02 14.53 -8.49
N MET A 108 8.09 14.43 -9.43
CA MET A 108 7.13 15.49 -9.69
C MET A 108 6.21 15.72 -8.49
N ASP A 109 6.00 16.97 -8.12
CA ASP A 109 4.95 17.34 -7.18
C ASP A 109 3.60 17.48 -7.90
N PHE A 110 2.67 16.58 -7.59
CA PHE A 110 1.31 16.57 -8.11
C PHE A 110 0.35 17.47 -7.33
N SER A 111 0.76 18.09 -6.22
CA SER A 111 -0.11 18.85 -5.30
C SER A 111 -0.96 19.93 -5.97
N THR A 112 -0.46 20.49 -7.08
CA THR A 112 -1.09 21.56 -7.86
C THR A 112 -1.79 21.08 -9.14
N THR A 113 -1.78 19.77 -9.41
CA THR A 113 -2.37 19.18 -10.61
C THR A 113 -3.78 18.67 -10.36
N ASP A 114 -4.61 18.58 -11.39
CA ASP A 114 -6.00 18.08 -11.23
C ASP A 114 -6.06 16.60 -10.80
N VAL A 115 -4.97 15.83 -10.94
CA VAL A 115 -4.96 14.40 -10.59
C VAL A 115 -5.24 14.17 -9.11
N VAL A 116 -4.78 15.05 -8.21
CA VAL A 116 -5.00 14.86 -6.76
C VAL A 116 -6.47 15.00 -6.39
N SER A 117 -7.26 15.74 -7.19
CA SER A 117 -8.71 15.89 -6.97
C SER A 117 -9.50 14.60 -7.22
N THR A 118 -8.90 13.62 -7.89
CA THR A 118 -9.52 12.32 -8.17
C THR A 118 -9.40 11.33 -7.02
N TYR A 119 -8.58 11.65 -6.01
CA TYR A 119 -8.37 10.81 -4.83
C TYR A 119 -9.15 11.30 -3.63
N TYR A 120 -9.50 10.37 -2.75
CA TYR A 120 -10.02 10.72 -1.44
C TYR A 120 -8.93 11.40 -0.59
N PRO A 121 -9.23 12.52 0.10
CA PRO A 121 -8.25 13.20 0.94
C PRO A 121 -7.60 12.29 2.00
N TYR A 122 -8.38 11.37 2.58
CA TYR A 122 -7.87 10.42 3.56
C TYR A 122 -6.81 9.46 2.98
N ALA A 123 -6.86 9.17 1.68
CA ALA A 123 -5.89 8.30 1.04
C ALA A 123 -4.60 9.08 0.74
N LEU A 124 -4.72 10.33 0.27
CA LEU A 124 -3.58 11.17 -0.06
C LEU A 124 -2.77 11.62 1.16
N GLN A 125 -3.39 11.76 2.33
CA GLN A 125 -2.70 12.26 3.54
C GLN A 125 -1.45 11.43 3.90
N TYR A 126 -1.44 10.12 3.58
CA TYR A 126 -0.31 9.22 3.83
C TYR A 126 0.84 9.36 2.81
N TYR A 127 0.62 10.11 1.73
CA TYR A 127 1.57 10.36 0.65
C TYR A 127 1.92 11.85 0.50
N THR A 128 1.37 12.70 1.38
CA THR A 128 1.67 14.12 1.45
C THR A 128 2.89 14.33 2.35
N SER A 129 3.93 14.97 1.83
CA SER A 129 5.14 15.29 2.59
C SER A 129 4.87 16.37 3.64
N ALA A 130 5.81 16.56 4.57
CA ALA A 130 5.72 17.64 5.57
C ALA A 130 5.65 19.05 4.93
N ASN A 131 6.13 19.20 3.69
CA ASN A 131 6.07 20.46 2.94
C ASN A 131 4.76 20.61 2.14
N GLY A 132 3.85 19.64 2.21
CA GLY A 132 2.58 19.64 1.46
C GLY A 132 2.68 19.12 0.03
N GLU A 133 3.82 18.57 -0.37
CA GLU A 133 4.03 18.01 -1.71
C GLU A 133 3.39 16.62 -1.80
N VAL A 134 2.85 16.28 -2.97
CA VAL A 134 2.28 14.96 -3.26
C VAL A 134 3.06 14.36 -4.41
N GLN A 135 4.01 13.48 -4.12
CA GLN A 135 4.93 12.91 -5.11
C GLN A 135 4.64 11.45 -5.44
N TRP A 136 3.75 10.83 -4.66
CA TRP A 136 3.32 9.45 -4.83
C TRP A 136 1.80 9.40 -4.89
N LEU A 137 1.28 8.63 -5.85
CA LEU A 137 -0.14 8.51 -6.12
C LEU A 137 -0.63 7.09 -5.77
N PRO A 138 -1.56 6.92 -4.81
CA PRO A 138 -1.98 5.59 -4.37
C PRO A 138 -2.90 4.89 -5.37
N VAL A 139 -2.47 3.75 -5.93
CA VAL A 139 -3.29 3.01 -6.91
C VAL A 139 -4.44 2.22 -6.27
N CYS A 140 -4.15 1.51 -5.17
CA CYS A 140 -5.16 0.75 -4.43
C CYS A 140 -4.81 0.60 -2.94
N GLY A 141 -5.83 0.60 -2.09
CA GLY A 141 -5.69 0.13 -0.71
C GLY A 141 -5.87 -1.39 -0.63
N ILE A 142 -5.06 -2.05 0.19
CA ILE A 142 -5.19 -3.48 0.50
C ILE A 142 -5.71 -3.58 1.93
N PRO A 143 -7.00 -3.91 2.14
CA PRO A 143 -7.51 -4.13 3.49
C PRO A 143 -6.98 -5.46 4.02
N GLU A 144 -6.39 -5.44 5.21
CA GLU A 144 -6.11 -6.64 5.98
C GLU A 144 -7.35 -7.01 6.80
N THR A 145 -7.81 -8.26 6.69
CA THR A 145 -9.08 -8.69 7.29
C THR A 145 -9.08 -10.18 7.62
N LEU A 146 -9.99 -10.59 8.49
CA LEU A 146 -10.26 -11.99 8.80
C LEU A 146 -11.20 -12.58 7.74
N VAL A 147 -10.80 -13.73 7.18
CA VAL A 147 -11.63 -14.47 6.21
C VAL A 147 -12.32 -15.64 6.90
N LEU A 148 -13.66 -15.64 6.89
CA LEU A 148 -14.47 -16.68 7.53
C LEU A 148 -14.98 -17.71 6.52
N ASN A 149 -14.85 -19.00 6.86
CA ASN A 149 -15.45 -20.08 6.09
C ASN A 149 -16.95 -20.20 6.42
N LYS A 150 -17.80 -19.48 5.68
CA LYS A 150 -19.25 -19.46 5.92
C LYS A 150 -19.90 -20.85 5.83
N SER A 151 -19.51 -21.67 4.86
CA SER A 151 -20.07 -23.02 4.70
C SER A 151 -19.76 -23.93 5.88
N LEU A 152 -18.59 -23.77 6.50
CA LEU A 152 -18.24 -24.45 7.75
C LEU A 152 -19.16 -23.99 8.88
N LEU A 153 -19.33 -22.68 9.07
CA LEU A 153 -20.21 -22.14 10.10
C LEU A 153 -21.66 -22.64 9.93
N ASP A 154 -22.18 -22.63 8.70
CA ASP A 154 -23.52 -23.14 8.38
C ASP A 154 -23.69 -24.63 8.73
N THR A 155 -22.66 -25.45 8.47
CA THR A 155 -22.66 -26.90 8.78
C THR A 155 -22.84 -27.14 10.28
N TYR A 156 -22.17 -26.35 11.11
CA TYR A 156 -22.23 -26.44 12.57
C TYR A 156 -23.31 -25.55 13.19
N LYS A 157 -24.12 -24.85 12.38
CA LYS A 157 -25.16 -23.89 12.81
C LYS A 157 -24.60 -22.79 13.72
N ILE A 158 -23.40 -22.33 13.42
CA ILE A 158 -22.73 -21.23 14.11
C ILE A 158 -23.03 -19.94 13.33
N ALA A 159 -23.43 -18.88 14.02
CA ALA A 159 -23.67 -17.58 13.38
C ALA A 159 -22.34 -16.93 12.96
N VAL A 160 -22.40 -16.10 11.91
CA VAL A 160 -21.28 -15.21 11.57
C VAL A 160 -21.15 -14.17 12.68
N PRO A 161 -19.97 -14.01 13.31
CA PRO A 161 -19.80 -13.04 14.39
C PRO A 161 -19.83 -11.61 13.87
N GLU A 162 -20.49 -10.71 14.60
CA GLU A 162 -20.55 -9.27 14.30
C GLU A 162 -19.66 -8.42 15.20
N ASN A 163 -19.10 -9.02 16.26
CA ASN A 163 -18.21 -8.39 17.23
C ASN A 163 -17.19 -9.39 17.79
N TYR A 164 -16.26 -8.91 18.61
CA TYR A 164 -15.19 -9.73 19.16
C TYR A 164 -15.70 -10.79 20.14
N GLU A 165 -16.69 -10.47 20.97
CA GLU A 165 -17.27 -11.42 21.93
C GLU A 165 -17.90 -12.63 21.21
N GLU A 166 -18.64 -12.37 20.13
CA GLU A 166 -19.22 -13.38 19.26
C GLU A 166 -18.13 -14.15 18.50
N PHE A 167 -17.07 -13.48 18.04
CA PHE A 167 -15.93 -14.13 17.40
C PHE A 167 -15.23 -15.11 18.36
N SER A 168 -14.98 -14.68 19.59
CA SER A 168 -14.40 -15.51 20.66
C SER A 168 -15.33 -16.68 21.02
N ALA A 169 -16.63 -16.46 21.04
CA ALA A 169 -17.63 -17.52 21.23
C ALA A 169 -17.65 -18.53 20.07
N MET A 170 -17.59 -18.06 18.83
CA MET A 170 -17.45 -18.88 17.62
C MET A 170 -16.18 -19.74 17.73
N CYS A 171 -15.05 -19.17 18.13
CA CYS A 171 -13.80 -19.91 18.31
C CYS A 171 -13.92 -21.02 19.36
N ARG A 172 -14.55 -20.73 20.51
CA ARG A 172 -14.82 -21.74 21.55
C ARG A 172 -15.72 -22.86 21.03
N GLU A 173 -16.72 -22.54 20.22
CA GLU A 173 -17.64 -23.55 19.67
C GLU A 173 -16.93 -24.45 18.65
N LEU A 174 -16.19 -23.87 17.70
CA LEU A 174 -15.40 -24.63 16.72
C LEU A 174 -14.40 -25.57 17.40
N LYS A 175 -13.74 -25.13 18.48
CA LYS A 175 -12.84 -25.97 19.29
C LYS A 175 -13.55 -27.21 19.88
N LYS A 176 -14.81 -27.12 20.30
CA LYS A 176 -15.58 -28.28 20.81
C LYS A 176 -15.81 -29.34 19.72
N HIS A 177 -15.86 -28.93 18.46
CA HIS A 177 -15.98 -29.82 17.30
C HIS A 177 -14.61 -30.31 16.78
N GLY A 178 -13.51 -29.99 17.49
CA GLY A 178 -12.15 -30.37 17.10
C GLY A 178 -11.61 -29.58 15.90
N ILE A 179 -12.21 -28.44 15.58
CA ILE A 179 -11.80 -27.59 14.46
C ILE A 179 -10.93 -26.46 14.96
N ALA A 180 -9.79 -26.23 14.29
CA ALA A 180 -8.96 -25.05 14.51
C ALA A 180 -9.73 -23.79 14.04
N PRO A 181 -10.04 -22.83 14.93
CA PRO A 181 -10.84 -21.66 14.56
C PRO A 181 -10.12 -20.66 13.66
N TYR A 182 -8.80 -20.61 13.75
CA TYR A 182 -7.97 -19.62 13.09
C TYR A 182 -6.66 -20.25 12.64
N SER A 183 -6.15 -19.80 11.51
CA SER A 183 -4.86 -20.19 10.95
C SER A 183 -4.23 -18.94 10.38
N HIS A 184 -2.95 -18.75 10.68
CA HIS A 184 -2.18 -17.60 10.25
C HIS A 184 -0.72 -17.99 10.13
N ASP A 185 -0.11 -17.65 9.01
CA ASP A 185 1.31 -17.92 8.78
C ASP A 185 2.16 -17.02 9.68
N LEU A 186 2.95 -17.62 10.56
CA LEU A 186 3.89 -16.90 11.45
C LEU A 186 5.35 -17.05 11.00
N SER A 187 5.60 -17.65 9.84
CA SER A 187 6.96 -17.83 9.30
C SER A 187 7.57 -16.54 8.78
N ALA A 188 6.73 -15.58 8.36
CA ALA A 188 7.15 -14.27 7.91
C ALA A 188 6.86 -13.19 8.96
N ASP A 189 7.82 -12.31 9.16
CA ASP A 189 7.76 -11.16 10.09
C ASP A 189 6.57 -10.24 9.82
N TYR A 190 6.28 -9.93 8.56
CA TYR A 190 5.15 -9.08 8.18
C TYR A 190 3.81 -9.72 8.56
N SER A 191 3.69 -11.05 8.49
CA SER A 191 2.47 -11.74 8.89
C SER A 191 2.27 -11.67 10.41
N ALA A 192 3.34 -11.86 11.19
CA ALA A 192 3.28 -11.68 12.65
C ALA A 192 2.92 -10.24 13.02
N HIS A 193 3.41 -9.27 12.27
CA HIS A 193 3.06 -7.86 12.44
C HIS A 193 1.58 -7.58 12.15
N SER A 194 1.02 -8.11 11.05
CA SER A 194 -0.42 -8.01 10.75
C SER A 194 -1.29 -8.63 11.85
N LEU A 195 -0.87 -9.75 12.44
CA LEU A 195 -1.57 -10.35 13.59
C LEU A 195 -1.59 -9.38 14.78
N LEU A 196 -0.45 -8.80 15.13
CA LEU A 196 -0.33 -7.86 16.25
C LEU A 196 -1.20 -6.62 16.03
N GLN A 197 -1.17 -6.06 14.82
CA GLN A 197 -1.99 -4.91 14.45
C GLN A 197 -3.49 -5.21 14.48
N GLY A 198 -3.91 -6.34 13.90
CA GLY A 198 -5.32 -6.71 13.81
C GLY A 198 -5.92 -7.14 15.15
N SER A 199 -5.13 -7.81 16.01
CA SER A 199 -5.61 -8.27 17.32
C SER A 199 -5.71 -7.15 18.36
N ALA A 200 -4.92 -6.08 18.20
CA ALA A 200 -4.95 -4.89 19.06
C ALA A 200 -5.44 -3.64 18.31
N LEU A 201 -6.39 -3.82 17.38
CA LEU A 201 -6.84 -2.75 16.48
C LEU A 201 -7.33 -1.51 17.25
N ASP A 202 -8.04 -1.71 18.35
CA ASP A 202 -8.59 -0.61 19.16
C ASP A 202 -7.49 0.25 19.80
N GLN A 203 -6.37 -0.37 20.21
CA GLN A 203 -5.22 0.39 20.72
C GLN A 203 -4.59 1.24 19.62
N PHE A 204 -4.45 0.69 18.42
CA PHE A 204 -3.86 1.40 17.29
C PHE A 204 -4.77 2.43 16.63
N ALA A 205 -6.09 2.26 16.75
CA ALA A 205 -7.09 3.22 16.30
C ALA A 205 -7.41 4.30 17.35
N SER A 206 -6.90 4.16 18.58
CA SER A 206 -7.00 5.18 19.61
C SER A 206 -6.17 6.43 19.26
N ILE A 207 -6.47 7.56 19.90
CA ILE A 207 -5.69 8.81 19.72
C ILE A 207 -4.21 8.57 20.04
N GLU A 208 -3.94 7.93 21.18
CA GLU A 208 -2.58 7.61 21.63
C GLU A 208 -1.86 6.69 20.64
N GLY A 209 -2.53 5.67 20.11
CA GLY A 209 -1.96 4.77 19.11
C GLY A 209 -1.68 5.46 17.77
N ILE A 210 -2.55 6.37 17.34
CA ILE A 210 -2.36 7.17 16.13
C ILE A 210 -1.17 8.12 16.30
N GLU A 211 -1.08 8.82 17.43
CA GLU A 211 0.03 9.72 17.74
C GLU A 211 1.36 8.97 17.82
N TRP A 212 1.38 7.82 18.51
CA TRP A 212 2.57 6.98 18.61
C TRP A 212 3.03 6.48 17.24
N ARG A 213 2.11 5.99 16.38
CA ARG A 213 2.45 5.54 15.02
C ARG A 213 3.01 6.69 14.17
N ALA A 214 2.35 7.84 14.17
CA ALA A 214 2.80 9.00 13.41
C ALA A 214 4.19 9.46 13.84
N GLN A 215 4.47 9.45 15.15
CA GLN A 215 5.80 9.75 15.67
C GLN A 215 6.83 8.70 15.22
N ALA A 216 6.48 7.41 15.31
CA ALA A 216 7.36 6.32 14.93
C ALA A 216 7.73 6.35 13.44
N GLU A 217 6.77 6.63 12.57
CA GLU A 217 6.97 6.73 11.11
C GLU A 217 7.78 7.97 10.70
N ALA A 218 7.69 9.06 11.47
CA ALA A 218 8.41 10.30 11.20
C ALA A 218 9.81 10.36 11.83
N ALA A 219 10.19 9.40 12.67
CA ALA A 219 11.46 9.42 13.39
C ALA A 219 12.66 9.15 12.45
N GLU A 220 13.71 9.96 12.56
CA GLU A 220 15.00 9.73 11.86
C GLU A 220 15.89 8.69 12.57
N GLY A 221 15.34 7.97 13.54
CA GLY A 221 16.06 7.00 14.38
C GLY A 221 15.11 6.15 15.23
N GLU A 222 15.67 5.48 16.24
CA GLU A 222 14.88 4.62 17.12
C GLU A 222 13.83 5.43 17.89
N THR A 223 12.59 4.98 17.81
CA THR A 223 11.50 5.53 18.64
C THR A 223 11.53 4.85 20.00
N PRO A 224 11.53 5.60 21.11
CA PRO A 224 11.46 5.01 22.44
C PRO A 224 10.26 4.08 22.58
N PHE A 225 10.46 2.95 23.24
CA PHE A 225 9.40 2.00 23.49
C PHE A 225 8.44 2.56 24.54
N ASP A 226 7.14 2.61 24.21
CA ASP A 226 6.09 3.03 25.12
C ASP A 226 5.57 1.83 25.94
N ASP A 227 6.12 1.64 27.13
CA ASP A 227 5.81 0.50 27.98
C ASP A 227 4.30 0.36 28.26
N GLU A 228 3.58 1.47 28.45
CA GLU A 228 2.16 1.44 28.81
C GLU A 228 1.29 1.05 27.61
N LEU A 229 1.51 1.68 26.45
CA LEU A 229 0.79 1.38 25.22
C LEU A 229 1.07 -0.06 24.77
N TRP A 230 2.33 -0.46 24.74
CA TRP A 230 2.71 -1.79 24.26
C TRP A 230 2.29 -2.91 25.21
N THR A 231 2.21 -2.65 26.52
CA THR A 231 1.63 -3.62 27.46
C THR A 231 0.17 -3.91 27.13
N ARG A 232 -0.63 -2.90 26.76
CA ARG A 232 -2.02 -3.09 26.34
C ARG A 232 -2.12 -3.84 25.02
N ILE A 233 -1.32 -3.44 24.02
CA ILE A 233 -1.25 -4.10 22.71
C ILE A 233 -0.93 -5.59 22.87
N PHE A 234 0.12 -5.93 23.63
CA PHE A 234 0.49 -7.34 23.84
C PHE A 234 -0.55 -8.11 24.64
N THR A 235 -1.27 -7.47 25.56
CA THR A 235 -2.36 -8.10 26.31
C THR A 235 -3.53 -8.48 25.41
N GLU A 236 -3.91 -7.60 24.48
CA GLU A 236 -4.97 -7.88 23.49
C GLU A 236 -4.54 -8.96 22.49
N ALA A 237 -3.30 -8.90 22.00
CA ALA A 237 -2.75 -9.92 21.11
C ALA A 237 -2.67 -11.31 21.77
N ASP A 238 -2.21 -11.39 23.02
CA ASP A 238 -2.18 -12.63 23.79
C ASP A 238 -3.60 -13.19 24.03
N THR A 239 -4.57 -12.32 24.30
CA THR A 239 -5.99 -12.71 24.42
C THR A 239 -6.51 -13.28 23.11
N PHE A 240 -6.24 -12.61 21.98
CA PHE A 240 -6.61 -13.10 20.65
C PHE A 240 -5.99 -14.46 20.35
N ILE A 241 -4.69 -14.65 20.62
CA ILE A 241 -3.99 -15.93 20.41
C ILE A 241 -4.63 -17.04 21.25
N LYS A 242 -4.96 -16.79 22.52
CA LYS A 242 -5.63 -17.76 23.40
C LYS A 242 -7.03 -18.11 22.92
N ASP A 243 -7.82 -17.09 22.56
CA ASP A 243 -9.21 -17.25 22.13
C ASP A 243 -9.32 -18.02 20.81
N THR A 244 -8.45 -17.71 19.86
CA THR A 244 -8.37 -18.42 18.58
C THR A 244 -7.70 -19.78 18.73
N GLY A 245 -6.81 -19.96 19.70
CA GLY A 245 -5.99 -21.16 19.84
C GLY A 245 -4.93 -21.27 18.75
N LEU A 246 -4.51 -20.13 18.16
CA LEU A 246 -3.41 -20.05 17.22
C LEU A 246 -2.15 -20.66 17.85
N LYS A 247 -1.43 -21.46 17.06
CA LYS A 247 -0.15 -22.05 17.44
C LYS A 247 0.87 -21.67 16.39
N ALA A 248 2.14 -21.58 16.80
CA ALA A 248 3.23 -21.60 15.85
C ALA A 248 3.26 -22.98 15.17
N ASP A 249 3.38 -22.96 13.85
CA ASP A 249 3.46 -24.17 13.01
C ASP A 249 4.76 -24.96 13.25
#